data_AF-A0A1F6LQ26-F1
#
_entry.id   AF-A0A1F6LQ26-F1
#
_cell.length_a   1.000
_cell.length_b   1.000
_cell.length_c   1.000
_cell.angle_alpha   90.00
_cell.angle_beta   90.00
_cell.angle_gamma   90.00
#
_symmetry.space_group_name_H-M   'P 1'
#
loop_
_entity.id
_entity.type
_entity.pdbx_description
1 polymer ?
#
loop_
_entity_poly.entity_id
_entity_poly.type
_entity_poly.pdbx_seq_one_letter_code
_entity_poly.pdbx_strand_id
1 'polypeptide(L)'
;MKITLCGSVAFIHEMDAVRAQLEALGHEVKMPPLTKPGEHGEPIPTLEYYAIKKSTVNDPKHWIWKQHDSAIRAHFQKVAWADAVLITNYNKNGVAHYVGPNTLMEMGLAFHLEKLIFLLHAVPEISYKEELLGMKPIVLAGDLHLIPNP
;
A
#
# COMPACT_ATOMS: atom_id res chain seq x y z
N MET A 1 3.30 12.55 -12.68
CA MET A 1 4.24 11.48 -12.26
C MET A 1 3.52 10.15 -12.11
N LYS A 2 4.28 9.06 -12.11
CA LYS A 2 3.82 7.70 -11.81
C LYS A 2 3.83 7.48 -10.30
N ILE A 3 2.68 7.11 -9.73
CA ILE A 3 2.51 6.93 -8.28
C ILE A 3 2.02 5.52 -8.00
N THR A 4 2.65 4.83 -7.06
CA THR A 4 2.08 3.60 -6.49
C THR A 4 1.48 3.89 -5.12
N LEU A 5 0.21 3.55 -4.94
CA LEU A 5 -0.47 3.58 -3.64
C LEU A 5 -0.09 2.33 -2.85
N CYS A 6 0.45 2.55 -1.66
CA CYS A 6 0.83 1.51 -0.71
C CYS A 6 -0.01 1.68 0.56
N GLY A 7 -0.43 0.58 1.17
CA GLY A 7 -1.28 0.64 2.35
C GLY A 7 -1.96 -0.67 2.68
N SER A 8 -2.72 -0.64 3.78
CA SER A 8 -3.51 -1.80 4.19
C SER A 8 -4.67 -2.01 3.21
N VAL A 9 -4.71 -3.18 2.57
CA VAL A 9 -5.83 -3.61 1.71
C VAL A 9 -7.21 -3.62 2.39
N ALA A 10 -7.27 -3.50 3.71
CA ALA A 10 -8.53 -3.25 4.42
C ALA A 10 -9.20 -1.92 3.99
N PHE A 11 -8.44 -0.99 3.41
CA PHE A 11 -8.89 0.33 2.95
C PHE A 11 -8.84 0.43 1.42
N ILE A 12 -9.08 -0.69 0.71
CA ILE A 12 -8.89 -0.74 -0.74
C ILE A 12 -9.83 0.22 -1.48
N HIS A 13 -11.02 0.50 -0.94
CA HIS A 13 -11.97 1.43 -1.55
C HIS A 13 -11.55 2.89 -1.36
N GLU A 14 -11.00 3.22 -0.18
CA GLU A 14 -10.41 4.52 0.09
C GLU A 14 -9.17 4.75 -0.77
N MET A 15 -8.34 3.72 -0.98
CA MET A 15 -7.23 3.76 -1.93
C MET A 15 -7.72 4.01 -3.36
N ASP A 16 -8.83 3.39 -3.78
CA ASP A 16 -9.39 3.61 -5.12
C ASP A 16 -9.94 5.04 -5.29
N ALA A 17 -10.50 5.63 -4.23
CA ALA A 17 -10.90 7.04 -4.22
C ALA A 17 -9.68 7.98 -4.35
N VAL A 18 -8.59 7.70 -3.62
CA VAL A 18 -7.33 8.46 -3.75
C VAL A 18 -6.74 8.31 -5.15
N ARG A 19 -6.79 7.10 -5.73
CA ARG A 19 -6.37 6.83 -7.10
C ARG A 19 -7.12 7.74 -8.08
N ALA A 20 -8.45 7.79 -8.00
CA ALA A 20 -9.26 8.62 -8.88
C ALA A 20 -8.93 10.12 -8.75
N GLN A 21 -8.66 10.60 -7.54
CA GLN A 21 -8.26 12.00 -7.32
C GLN A 21 -6.90 12.31 -7.95
N LEU A 22 -5.90 11.45 -7.75
CA LEU A 22 -4.58 11.63 -8.35
C LEU A 22 -4.61 11.51 -9.89
N GLU A 23 -5.39 10.59 -10.43
CA GLU A 23 -5.61 10.48 -11.88
C GLU A 23 -6.25 11.76 -12.44
N ALA A 24 -7.20 12.36 -11.73
CA ALA A 24 -7.80 13.65 -12.11
C ALA A 24 -6.81 14.82 -12.06
N LEU A 25 -5.77 14.73 -11.23
CA LEU A 25 -4.64 15.68 -11.18
C LEU A 25 -3.58 15.40 -12.27
N GLY A 26 -3.78 14.39 -13.11
CA GLY A 26 -2.90 14.06 -14.24
C GLY A 26 -1.81 13.04 -13.91
N HIS A 27 -1.85 12.41 -12.73
CA HIS A 27 -0.90 11.35 -12.39
C HIS A 27 -1.29 10.00 -12.98
N GLU A 28 -0.30 9.17 -13.30
CA GLU A 28 -0.52 7.75 -13.58
C GLU A 28 -0.44 6.96 -12.27
N VAL A 29 -1.45 6.19 -11.92
CA VAL A 29 -1.53 5.57 -10.59
C VAL A 29 -1.68 4.06 -10.67
N LYS A 30 -0.93 3.34 -9.83
CA LYS A 30 -1.11 1.91 -9.57
C LYS A 30 -1.41 1.68 -8.09
N MET A 31 -2.19 0.66 -7.78
CA MET A 31 -2.53 0.26 -6.42
C MET A 31 -2.63 -1.27 -6.34
N PRO A 32 -2.80 -1.89 -5.15
CA PRO A 32 -3.20 -3.28 -5.06
C PRO A 32 -4.50 -3.49 -5.85
N PRO A 33 -4.69 -4.63 -6.53
CA PRO A 33 -5.88 -4.83 -7.35
C PRO A 33 -7.14 -4.93 -6.47
N LEU A 34 -8.30 -4.54 -7.01
CA LEU A 34 -9.60 -4.68 -6.35
C LEU A 34 -10.04 -6.15 -6.24
N THR A 35 -9.51 -7.02 -7.10
CA THR A 35 -9.74 -8.46 -7.10
C THR A 35 -8.43 -9.24 -7.07
N LYS A 36 -8.49 -10.47 -6.56
CA LYS A 36 -7.38 -11.42 -6.57
C LYS A 36 -7.85 -12.79 -7.08
N PRO A 37 -6.94 -13.64 -7.58
CA PRO A 37 -7.29 -15.01 -7.88
C PRO A 37 -7.72 -15.74 -6.60
N GLY A 38 -8.82 -16.46 -6.68
CA GLY A 38 -9.31 -17.38 -5.67
C GLY A 38 -8.60 -18.72 -5.74
N GLU A 39 -9.21 -19.76 -5.18
CA GLU A 39 -8.59 -21.08 -5.06
C GLU A 39 -8.36 -21.74 -6.42
N HIS A 40 -9.32 -21.57 -7.34
CA HIS A 40 -9.29 -22.15 -8.68
C HIS A 40 -9.01 -21.10 -9.77
N GLY A 41 -8.55 -19.92 -9.37
CA GLY A 41 -8.17 -18.83 -10.28
C GLY A 41 -9.31 -17.86 -10.64
N GLU A 42 -10.53 -18.11 -10.14
CA GLU A 42 -11.66 -17.19 -10.24
C GLU A 42 -11.34 -15.84 -9.56
N PRO A 43 -11.75 -14.69 -10.11
CA PRO A 43 -11.52 -13.42 -9.45
C PRO A 43 -12.45 -13.28 -8.23
N ILE A 44 -11.86 -13.12 -7.04
CA ILE A 44 -12.57 -12.79 -5.80
C ILE A 44 -12.22 -11.36 -5.33
N PRO A 45 -13.11 -10.65 -4.64
CA PRO A 45 -12.80 -9.35 -4.04
C PRO A 45 -11.56 -9.39 -3.13
N THR A 46 -10.71 -8.37 -3.20
CA THR A 46 -9.50 -8.29 -2.37
C THR A 46 -9.80 -8.29 -0.87
N LEU A 47 -10.94 -7.72 -0.46
CA LEU A 47 -11.40 -7.75 0.93
C LEU A 47 -11.77 -9.17 1.38
N GLU A 48 -12.40 -9.96 0.51
CA GLU A 48 -12.71 -11.37 0.78
C GLU A 48 -11.42 -12.20 0.89
N TYR A 49 -10.51 -12.05 -0.09
CA TYR A 49 -9.17 -12.66 -0.02
C TYR A 49 -8.46 -12.32 1.30
N TYR A 50 -8.54 -11.05 1.73
CA TYR A 50 -7.91 -10.59 2.96
C TYR A 50 -8.55 -11.19 4.22
N ALA A 51 -9.87 -11.37 4.24
CA ALA A 51 -10.59 -12.05 5.32
C ALA A 51 -10.17 -13.52 5.43
N ILE A 52 -10.16 -14.26 4.30
CA ILE A 52 -9.72 -15.66 4.22
C ILE A 52 -8.28 -15.79 4.74
N LYS A 53 -7.36 -14.93 4.26
CA LYS A 53 -5.96 -14.94 4.69
C LYS A 53 -5.83 -14.81 6.22
N LYS A 54 -6.65 -13.95 6.84
CA LYS A 54 -6.61 -13.75 8.30
C LYS A 54 -7.10 -14.96 9.07
N SER A 55 -8.15 -15.65 8.60
CA SER A 55 -8.68 -16.84 9.27
C SER A 55 -7.75 -18.06 9.14
N THR A 56 -6.82 -18.06 8.18
CA THR A 56 -5.94 -19.19 7.89
C THR A 56 -4.48 -18.95 8.28
N VAL A 57 -4.18 -17.98 9.15
CA VAL A 57 -2.81 -17.68 9.64
C VAL A 57 -2.11 -18.89 10.25
N ASN A 58 -2.87 -19.77 10.91
CA ASN A 58 -2.33 -20.99 11.53
C ASN A 58 -2.37 -22.21 10.60
N ASP A 59 -2.76 -22.04 9.34
CA ASP A 59 -2.74 -23.07 8.31
C ASP A 59 -1.87 -22.64 7.12
N PRO A 60 -0.54 -22.82 7.21
CA PRO A 60 0.38 -22.42 6.15
C PRO A 60 0.23 -23.25 4.86
N LYS A 61 -0.51 -24.37 4.88
CA LYS A 61 -0.77 -25.20 3.69
C LYS A 61 -1.94 -24.68 2.86
N HIS A 62 -2.76 -23.79 3.42
CA HIS A 62 -3.90 -23.19 2.74
C HIS A 62 -3.46 -22.48 1.44
N TRP A 63 -4.24 -22.62 0.37
CA TRP A 63 -3.91 -22.14 -0.99
C TRP A 63 -3.55 -20.64 -1.02
N ILE A 64 -4.17 -19.87 -0.13
CA ILE A 64 -3.98 -18.42 0.02
C ILE A 64 -2.50 -18.03 0.25
N TRP A 65 -1.73 -18.89 0.94
CA TRP A 65 -0.32 -18.66 1.23
C TRP A 65 0.59 -18.97 0.04
N LYS A 66 0.20 -19.89 -0.85
CA LYS A 66 0.93 -20.17 -2.10
C LYS A 66 0.93 -18.97 -3.05
N GLN A 67 -0.09 -18.12 -2.97
CA GLN A 67 -0.22 -16.93 -3.82
C GLN A 67 0.35 -15.67 -3.15
N HIS A 68 0.74 -15.76 -1.88
CA HIS A 68 1.09 -14.59 -1.08
C HIS A 68 2.41 -13.94 -1.53
N ASP A 69 3.42 -14.74 -1.86
CA ASP A 69 4.70 -14.24 -2.34
C ASP A 69 4.56 -13.54 -3.70
N SER A 70 3.74 -14.10 -4.59
CA SER A 70 3.43 -13.57 -5.91
C SER A 70 2.71 -12.23 -5.79
N ALA A 71 1.80 -12.09 -4.81
CA ALA A 71 1.15 -10.82 -4.52
C ALA A 71 2.14 -9.74 -4.03
N ILE A 72 3.10 -10.11 -3.17
CA ILE A 72 4.17 -9.20 -2.71
C ILE A 72 5.03 -8.77 -3.90
N ARG A 73 5.56 -9.71 -4.68
CA ARG A 73 6.40 -9.44 -5.85
C ARG A 73 5.68 -8.56 -6.88
N ALA A 74 4.41 -8.86 -7.16
CA ALA A 74 3.59 -8.09 -8.08
C ALA A 74 3.32 -6.66 -7.59
N HIS A 75 3.35 -6.40 -6.28
CA HIS A 75 3.23 -5.05 -5.75
C HIS A 75 4.58 -4.32 -5.73
N PHE A 76 5.68 -5.01 -5.43
CA PHE A 76 7.03 -4.46 -5.55
C PHE A 76 7.36 -4.02 -6.98
N GLN A 77 6.89 -4.75 -7.99
CA GLN A 77 6.99 -4.30 -9.40
C GLN A 77 6.24 -2.98 -9.66
N LYS A 78 5.14 -2.71 -8.95
CA LYS A 78 4.44 -1.41 -9.05
C LYS A 78 5.27 -0.31 -8.40
N VAL A 79 5.82 -0.57 -7.21
CA VAL A 79 6.75 0.36 -6.53
C VAL A 79 7.94 0.70 -7.43
N ALA A 80 8.57 -0.30 -8.05
CA ALA A 80 9.70 -0.09 -8.94
C ALA A 80 9.34 0.71 -10.20
N TRP A 81 8.12 0.53 -10.73
CA TRP A 81 7.60 1.27 -11.88
C TRP A 81 7.33 2.75 -11.60
N ALA A 82 7.06 3.12 -10.35
CA ALA A 82 6.64 4.47 -9.98
C ALA A 82 7.82 5.43 -9.82
N ASP A 83 7.54 6.74 -9.92
CA ASP A 83 8.45 7.82 -9.53
C ASP A 83 8.35 8.08 -8.01
N ALA A 84 7.15 7.85 -7.46
CA ALA A 84 6.84 8.04 -6.05
C ALA A 84 5.91 6.95 -5.49
N VAL A 85 5.96 6.74 -4.18
CA VAL A 85 4.93 5.99 -3.45
C VAL A 85 4.12 6.93 -2.58
N LEU A 86 2.80 6.72 -2.53
CA LEU A 86 1.91 7.36 -1.56
C LEU A 86 1.41 6.30 -0.58
N ILE A 87 1.77 6.49 0.68
CA ILE A 87 1.33 5.63 1.77
C ILE A 87 -0.01 6.14 2.30
N THR A 88 -1.09 5.40 2.04
CA THR A 88 -2.44 5.72 2.54
C THR A 88 -2.61 5.20 3.96
N ASN A 89 -1.90 5.83 4.91
CA ASN A 89 -1.79 5.42 6.31
C ASN A 89 -3.03 5.81 7.12
N TYR A 90 -4.17 5.16 6.89
CA TYR A 90 -5.39 5.33 7.68
C TYR A 90 -5.26 4.73 9.09
N ASN A 91 -6.13 5.17 10.01
CA ASN A 91 -6.20 4.62 11.37
C ASN A 91 -6.61 3.14 11.33
N LYS A 92 -5.89 2.27 12.05
CA LYS A 92 -6.17 0.82 12.06
C LYS A 92 -5.76 0.18 13.37
N ASN A 93 -6.56 -0.78 13.84
CA ASN A 93 -6.28 -1.54 15.07
C ASN A 93 -6.01 -0.66 16.31
N GLY A 94 -6.71 0.47 16.43
CA GLY A 94 -6.49 1.43 17.52
C GLY A 94 -5.23 2.30 17.38
N VAL A 95 -4.46 2.15 16.30
CA VAL A 95 -3.28 2.96 16.01
C VAL A 95 -3.64 4.05 15.00
N ALA A 96 -3.39 5.31 15.37
CA ALA A 96 -3.54 6.44 14.46
C ALA A 96 -2.48 6.37 13.35
N HIS A 97 -2.89 6.70 12.12
CA HIS A 97 -2.02 6.83 10.96
C HIS A 97 -1.18 5.59 10.64
N TYR A 98 -1.78 4.42 10.83
CA TYR A 98 -1.08 3.13 10.87
C TYR A 98 -0.33 2.82 9.56
N VAL A 99 0.95 2.46 9.70
CA VAL A 99 1.76 1.82 8.67
C VAL A 99 1.99 0.38 9.10
N GLY A 100 1.64 -0.59 8.26
CA GLY A 100 1.82 -2.01 8.58
C GLY A 100 3.15 -2.58 8.08
N PRO A 101 3.56 -3.78 8.55
CA PRO A 101 4.84 -4.38 8.17
C PRO A 101 5.04 -4.56 6.65
N ASN A 102 4.00 -4.95 5.91
CA ASN A 102 4.09 -5.01 4.43
C ASN A 102 4.36 -3.64 3.82
N THR A 103 3.68 -2.60 4.32
CA THR A 103 3.86 -1.23 3.86
C THR A 103 5.24 -0.68 4.24
N LEU A 104 5.78 -1.05 5.40
CA LEU A 104 7.16 -0.75 5.77
C LEU A 104 8.16 -1.35 4.78
N MET A 105 7.96 -2.60 4.33
CA MET A 105 8.81 -3.21 3.29
C MET A 105 8.70 -2.48 1.94
N GLU A 106 7.49 -2.06 1.56
CA GLU A 106 7.24 -1.27 0.34
C GLU A 106 7.96 0.09 0.41
N MET A 107 7.91 0.76 1.56
CA MET A 107 8.65 2.00 1.80
C MET A 107 10.18 1.77 1.74
N GLY A 108 10.68 0.69 2.34
CA GLY A 108 12.10 0.35 2.29
C GLY A 108 12.60 0.09 0.86
N LEU A 109 11.79 -0.59 0.04
CA LEU A 109 12.09 -0.77 -1.39
C LEU A 109 12.08 0.56 -2.15
N ALA A 110 11.08 1.41 -1.90
CA ALA A 110 10.99 2.73 -2.51
C ALA A 110 12.22 3.59 -2.15
N PHE A 111 12.64 3.55 -0.88
CA PHE A 111 13.83 4.24 -0.39
C PHE A 111 15.12 3.75 -1.08
N HIS A 112 15.30 2.42 -1.18
CA HIS A 112 16.45 1.84 -1.87
C HIS A 112 16.51 2.24 -3.36
N LEU A 113 15.35 2.40 -3.99
CA LEU A 113 15.22 2.81 -5.39
C LEU A 113 15.15 4.33 -5.59
N GLU A 114 15.48 5.12 -4.55
CA GLU A 114 15.52 6.59 -4.57
C GLU A 114 14.19 7.24 -5.00
N LYS A 115 13.07 6.59 -4.68
CA LYS A 115 11.73 7.10 -4.99
C LYS A 115 11.30 8.14 -3.95
N LEU A 116 10.46 9.09 -4.36
CA LEU A 116 9.78 9.97 -3.40
C LEU A 116 8.80 9.15 -2.56
N ILE A 117 8.77 9.41 -1.26
CA ILE A 117 7.88 8.72 -0.32
C ILE A 117 6.95 9.77 0.29
N PHE A 118 5.66 9.67 -0.01
CA PHE A 118 4.62 10.50 0.57
C PHE A 118 3.84 9.73 1.64
N LEU A 119 3.49 10.38 2.74
CA LEU A 119 2.51 9.89 3.70
C LEU A 119 1.24 10.74 3.60
N LEU A 120 0.09 10.09 3.47
CA LEU A 120 -1.19 10.79 3.43
C LEU A 120 -1.45 11.54 4.75
N HIS A 121 -1.12 10.92 5.88
CA HIS A 121 -1.26 11.46 7.22
C HIS A 121 0.07 11.44 8.00
N ALA A 122 0.08 12.00 9.21
CA ALA A 122 1.30 12.10 10.03
C ALA A 122 1.98 10.74 10.28
N VAL A 123 3.27 10.78 10.62
CA VAL A 123 4.03 9.57 10.98
C VAL A 123 3.41 8.96 12.24
N PRO A 124 3.04 7.66 12.25
CA PRO A 124 2.41 7.02 13.40
C PRO A 124 3.35 6.86 14.60
N GLU A 125 2.78 6.82 15.80
CA GLU A 125 3.46 6.40 17.03
C GLU A 125 3.46 4.87 17.13
N ILE A 126 4.52 4.22 16.62
CA ILE A 126 4.70 2.77 16.60
C ILE A 126 6.14 2.38 16.90
N SER A 127 6.39 1.10 17.21
CA SER A 127 7.70 0.62 17.68
C SER A 127 8.85 0.77 16.67
N TYR A 128 8.54 0.93 15.39
CA TYR A 128 9.49 1.12 14.28
C TYR A 128 9.33 2.50 13.62
N LYS A 129 9.04 3.53 14.45
CA LYS A 129 8.92 4.91 13.99
C LYS A 129 10.25 5.47 13.47
N GLU A 130 11.37 5.03 14.03
CA GLU A 130 12.70 5.49 13.62
C GLU A 130 13.02 5.13 12.17
N GLU A 131 12.57 3.96 11.69
CA GLU A 131 12.71 3.53 10.30
C GLU A 131 11.85 4.38 9.37
N LEU A 132 10.61 4.70 9.78
CA LEU A 132 9.74 5.60 9.04
C LEU A 132 10.38 7.00 8.90
N LEU A 133 10.92 7.54 9.98
CA LEU A 133 11.60 8.83 9.97
C LEU A 133 12.92 8.80 9.18
N GLY A 134 13.67 7.71 9.26
CA GLY A 134 14.93 7.51 8.55
C GLY A 134 14.78 7.53 7.02
N MET A 135 13.62 7.09 6.52
CA MET A 135 13.27 7.17 5.10
C MET A 135 12.82 8.56 4.63
N LYS A 136 12.72 9.54 5.55
CA LYS A 136 12.40 10.95 5.30
C LYS A 136 11.16 11.18 4.41
N PRO A 137 10.00 10.61 4.76
CA PRO A 137 8.78 10.82 3.98
C PRO A 137 8.30 12.26 4.04
N ILE A 138 7.63 12.69 2.97
CA ILE A 138 6.93 13.98 2.87
C ILE A 138 5.49 13.77 3.35
N VAL A 139 5.08 14.46 4.40
CA VAL A 139 3.73 14.35 4.96
C VAL A 139 2.80 15.33 4.24
N LEU A 140 1.70 14.80 3.68
CA LEU A 140 0.73 15.58 2.90
C LEU A 140 -0.39 16.20 3.75
N ALA A 141 -0.57 15.74 4.99
CA ALA A 141 -1.66 16.16 5.87
C ALA A 141 -3.06 16.09 5.20
N GLY A 142 -3.26 15.10 4.32
CA GLY A 142 -4.50 14.88 3.57
C GLY A 142 -4.62 15.66 2.26
N ASP A 143 -3.69 16.57 1.95
CA ASP A 143 -3.75 17.39 0.74
C ASP A 143 -2.91 16.78 -0.41
N LEU A 144 -3.60 16.18 -1.38
CA LEU A 144 -2.97 15.57 -2.56
C LEU A 144 -2.38 16.60 -3.53
N HIS A 145 -2.79 17.88 -3.47
CA HIS A 145 -2.24 18.94 -4.33
C HIS A 145 -0.79 19.30 -4.00
N LEU A 146 -0.29 18.85 -2.85
CA LEU A 146 1.11 19.00 -2.46
C LEU A 146 2.04 18.05 -3.23
N ILE A 147 1.50 17.06 -3.96
CA ILE A 147 2.28 16.23 -4.86
C ILE A 147 2.57 17.04 -6.14
N PRO A 148 3.84 17.15 -6.58
CA PRO A 148 4.17 17.90 -7.79
C PRO A 148 3.46 17.34 -9.02
N ASN A 149 2.85 18.22 -9.80
CA ASN A 149 2.25 17.85 -11.08
C ASN A 149 3.26 17.16 -12.01
N PRO A 150 2.80 16.26 -12.90
CA PRO A 150 3.64 15.57 -13.89
C PRO A 150 4.52 16.49 -14.73
#